data_AF-A0A8C9F1F4-F1
#
_entry.id   AF-A0A8C9F1F4-F1
#
_cell.length_a   1.000
_cell.length_b   1.000
_cell.length_c   1.000
_cell.angle_alpha   90.00
_cell.angle_beta   90.00
_cell.angle_gamma   90.00
#
_symmetry.space_group_name_H-M   'P 1'
#
loop_
_entity.id
_entity.type
_entity.pdbx_description
1 polymer ?
#
loop_
_entity_poly.entity_id
_entity_poly.type
_entity_poly.pdbx_seq_one_letter_code
_entity_poly.pdbx_strand_id
1 'polypeptide(L)'
;VTKKAVKAVKHLSEKSRKKPSENDMEDAKNPAAAYEKTLNHLQQSLAHLETLTHSFITYLKNSEQDVLQKYGYLYDLSRSERDQIHEQAVTMCIDGQPLDMIQQLIEVAVGDLCLSTKDIVQCAIKKIILVCPDKLLTALKIHVGNILIRMFNVVLFNYREKVVSSDDLLEWLRPFCGDDSLPVKPRIKVLQILEQAFHLSDEDSKLLVYFRTQAVLRVCWPETKVEITDIESEEKRYELFLRLLESSHKPCDFQHLVLLLQAWPPMEMILNLDLHILLLAIHRKSTKKNRKFIIFPLLKVMLYRKVLKA
;
A
#
# COMPACT_ATOMS: atom_id res chain seq x y z
N VAL A 1 -37.05 -8.91 15.21
CA VAL A 1 -37.72 -8.79 13.89
C VAL A 1 -37.14 -9.75 12.84
N THR A 2 -35.81 -9.89 12.76
CA THR A 2 -35.08 -10.83 11.86
C THR A 2 -35.56 -12.28 11.89
N LYS A 3 -35.75 -12.92 13.06
CA LYS A 3 -36.20 -14.34 13.14
C LYS A 3 -37.56 -14.62 12.49
N LYS A 4 -38.49 -13.66 12.49
CA LYS A 4 -39.81 -13.80 11.85
C LYS A 4 -39.71 -13.65 10.33
N ALA A 5 -38.90 -12.70 9.86
CA ALA A 5 -38.63 -12.51 8.43
C ALA A 5 -37.92 -13.72 7.82
N VAL A 6 -36.91 -14.27 8.51
CA VAL A 6 -36.20 -15.50 8.10
C VAL A 6 -37.17 -16.68 7.94
N LYS A 7 -38.09 -16.89 8.90
CA LYS A 7 -39.11 -17.94 8.81
C LYS A 7 -40.08 -17.75 7.64
N ALA A 8 -40.50 -16.51 7.38
CA ALA A 8 -41.40 -16.20 6.28
C ALA A 8 -40.75 -16.48 4.91
N VAL A 9 -39.48 -16.13 4.73
CA VAL A 9 -38.74 -16.41 3.49
C VAL A 9 -38.50 -17.90 3.29
N LYS A 10 -38.14 -18.65 4.35
CA LYS A 10 -38.04 -20.13 4.29
C LYS A 10 -39.34 -20.76 3.81
N HIS A 11 -40.46 -20.39 4.41
CA HIS A 11 -41.77 -20.92 4.04
C HIS A 11 -42.16 -20.60 2.58
N LEU A 12 -41.77 -19.43 2.05
CA LEU A 12 -42.00 -19.08 0.65
C LEU A 12 -41.17 -19.94 -0.31
N SER A 13 -39.90 -20.19 0.01
CA SER A 13 -39.01 -21.07 -0.78
C SER A 13 -39.44 -22.55 -0.78
N GLU A 14 -39.96 -23.05 0.34
CA GLU A 14 -40.48 -24.42 0.44
C GLU A 14 -41.80 -24.61 -0.32
N LYS A 15 -42.62 -23.55 -0.37
CA LYS A 15 -43.91 -23.56 -1.09
C LYS A 15 -43.74 -23.49 -2.61
N SER A 16 -42.68 -22.85 -3.11
CA SER A 16 -42.39 -22.79 -4.55
C SER A 16 -41.84 -24.10 -5.12
N ARG A 17 -41.12 -24.91 -4.32
CA ARG A 17 -40.62 -26.23 -4.74
C ARG A 17 -41.73 -27.27 -4.99
N LYS A 18 -42.98 -26.96 -4.63
CA LYS A 18 -44.13 -27.88 -4.66
C LYS A 18 -45.20 -27.58 -5.71
N LYS A 19 -45.03 -26.60 -6.61
CA LYS A 19 -46.03 -26.30 -7.66
C LYS A 19 -45.58 -26.79 -9.05
N PRO A 20 -46.33 -27.70 -9.71
CA PRO A 20 -46.18 -27.96 -11.13
C PRO A 20 -46.84 -26.84 -11.95
N SER A 21 -46.26 -26.56 -13.11
CA SER A 21 -46.58 -25.47 -14.03
C SER A 21 -47.70 -25.84 -15.01
N GLU A 22 -48.78 -25.06 -15.02
CA GLU A 22 -49.66 -24.89 -16.17
C GLU A 22 -50.04 -23.40 -16.23
N ASN A 23 -49.56 -22.69 -17.27
CA ASN A 23 -50.39 -22.16 -18.37
C ASN A 23 -49.62 -21.03 -19.11
N ASP A 24 -49.72 -21.07 -20.43
CA ASP A 24 -49.08 -20.18 -21.41
C ASP A 24 -49.67 -18.76 -21.43
N MET A 25 -48.84 -17.77 -21.80
CA MET A 25 -49.10 -16.67 -22.75
C MET A 25 -47.90 -15.69 -22.76
N GLU A 26 -47.42 -15.36 -23.96
CA GLU A 26 -46.22 -14.57 -24.28
C GLU A 26 -46.38 -13.04 -24.11
N ASP A 27 -45.25 -12.31 -24.22
CA ASP A 27 -45.04 -10.86 -24.15
C ASP A 27 -44.93 -10.17 -22.78
N ALA A 28 -44.30 -10.87 -21.82
CA ALA A 28 -43.59 -10.21 -20.73
C ALA A 28 -42.16 -10.74 -20.68
N LYS A 29 -41.19 -9.85 -20.50
CA LYS A 29 -39.80 -10.14 -20.08
C LYS A 29 -39.80 -11.38 -19.18
N ASN A 30 -39.37 -12.53 -19.73
CA ASN A 30 -39.73 -13.88 -19.26
C ASN A 30 -40.06 -13.95 -17.75
N PRO A 31 -41.36 -13.97 -17.36
CA PRO A 31 -41.77 -13.82 -15.96
C PRO A 31 -41.20 -14.93 -15.06
N ALA A 32 -40.93 -16.11 -15.63
CA ALA A 32 -40.22 -17.19 -14.93
C ALA A 32 -38.78 -16.80 -14.57
N ALA A 33 -38.04 -16.16 -15.48
CA ALA A 33 -36.67 -15.68 -15.22
C ALA A 33 -36.66 -14.52 -14.21
N ALA A 34 -37.66 -13.64 -14.25
CA ALA A 34 -37.82 -12.57 -13.25
C ALA A 34 -38.15 -13.12 -11.86
N TYR A 35 -39.01 -14.14 -11.80
CA TYR A 35 -39.35 -14.85 -10.57
C TYR A 35 -38.14 -15.59 -9.98
N GLU A 36 -37.41 -16.33 -10.81
CA GLU A 36 -36.20 -17.05 -10.41
C GLU A 36 -35.12 -16.10 -9.87
N LYS A 37 -34.88 -14.97 -10.55
CA LYS A 37 -33.98 -13.93 -10.06
C LYS A 37 -34.40 -13.38 -8.69
N THR A 38 -35.71 -13.19 -8.49
CA THR A 38 -36.26 -12.71 -7.21
C THR A 38 -36.12 -13.75 -6.11
N LEU A 39 -36.37 -15.03 -6.43
CA LEU A 39 -36.20 -16.15 -5.51
C LEU A 39 -34.74 -16.27 -5.07
N ASN A 40 -33.79 -16.25 -6.02
CA ASN A 40 -32.36 -16.31 -5.74
C ASN A 40 -31.91 -15.14 -4.87
N HIS A 41 -32.40 -13.92 -5.16
CA HIS A 41 -32.13 -12.75 -4.34
C HIS A 41 -32.63 -12.89 -2.90
N LEU A 42 -33.84 -13.42 -2.70
CA LEU A 42 -34.39 -13.65 -1.36
C LEU A 42 -33.65 -14.77 -0.62
N GLN A 43 -33.27 -15.85 -1.31
CA GLN A 43 -32.48 -16.94 -0.74
C GLN A 43 -31.09 -16.46 -0.32
N GLN A 44 -30.42 -15.66 -1.15
CA GLN A 44 -29.15 -15.03 -0.79
C GLN A 44 -29.30 -14.11 0.43
N SER A 45 -30.35 -13.28 0.46
CA SER A 45 -30.64 -12.40 1.59
C SER A 45 -30.87 -13.20 2.88
N LEU A 46 -31.61 -14.30 2.77
CA LEU A 46 -31.88 -15.19 3.89
C LEU A 46 -30.60 -15.82 4.43
N ALA A 47 -29.77 -16.39 3.55
CA ALA A 47 -28.51 -17.01 3.92
C ALA A 47 -27.58 -15.99 4.57
N HIS A 48 -27.49 -14.77 4.03
CA HIS A 48 -26.69 -13.70 4.62
C HIS A 48 -27.19 -13.30 6.02
N LEU A 49 -28.51 -13.20 6.21
CA LEU A 49 -29.07 -12.90 7.54
C LEU A 49 -28.72 -13.98 8.58
N GLU A 50 -28.48 -15.22 8.17
CA GLU A 50 -28.04 -16.30 9.06
C GLU A 50 -26.57 -16.10 9.48
N THR A 51 -25.71 -15.60 8.58
CA THR A 51 -24.29 -15.32 8.89
C THR A 51 -24.10 -14.17 9.87
N LEU A 52 -25.09 -13.29 10.04
CA LEU A 52 -25.03 -12.19 11.03
C LEU A 52 -24.94 -12.66 12.49
N THR A 53 -25.25 -13.94 12.73
CA THR A 53 -25.11 -14.58 14.06
C THR A 53 -23.74 -15.21 14.27
N HIS A 54 -22.88 -15.22 13.25
CA HIS A 54 -21.54 -15.79 13.34
C HIS A 54 -20.69 -15.03 14.38
N SER A 55 -19.81 -15.75 15.08
CA SER A 55 -18.97 -15.21 16.15
C SER A 55 -18.11 -14.04 15.66
N PHE A 56 -17.50 -14.19 14.49
CA PHE A 56 -16.70 -13.14 13.84
C PHE A 56 -17.51 -11.84 13.60
N ILE A 57 -18.72 -11.94 13.03
CA ILE A 57 -19.56 -10.76 12.76
C ILE A 57 -20.05 -10.12 14.05
N THR A 58 -20.37 -10.95 15.05
CA THR A 58 -20.73 -10.48 16.40
C THR A 58 -19.56 -9.74 17.05
N TYR A 59 -18.33 -10.24 16.89
CA TYR A 59 -17.11 -9.58 17.34
C TYR A 59 -16.93 -8.21 16.69
N LEU A 60 -17.07 -8.12 15.36
CA LEU A 60 -16.95 -6.83 14.66
C LEU A 60 -17.96 -5.80 15.18
N LYS A 61 -19.23 -6.20 15.33
CA LYS A 61 -20.31 -5.31 15.80
C LYS A 61 -20.17 -4.82 17.23
N ASN A 62 -19.65 -5.67 18.11
CA ASN A 62 -19.57 -5.39 19.55
C ASN A 62 -18.18 -4.93 19.99
N SER A 63 -17.23 -4.78 19.07
CA SER A 63 -15.89 -4.29 19.36
C SER A 63 -15.93 -2.85 19.86
N GLU A 64 -15.04 -2.47 20.79
CA GLU A 64 -14.88 -1.08 21.24
C GLU A 64 -14.17 -0.20 20.20
N GLN A 65 -13.60 -0.80 19.15
CA GLN A 65 -12.92 -0.06 18.09
C GLN A 65 -13.91 0.37 17.00
N ASP A 66 -14.09 1.68 16.81
CA ASP A 66 -14.99 2.26 15.79
C ASP A 66 -14.78 1.68 14.38
N VAL A 67 -13.52 1.42 14.02
CA VAL A 67 -13.15 0.85 12.71
C VAL A 67 -13.72 -0.56 12.53
N LEU A 68 -13.68 -1.39 13.58
CA LEU A 68 -14.20 -2.76 13.54
C LEU A 68 -15.74 -2.76 13.53
N GLN A 69 -16.38 -1.87 14.29
CA GLN A 69 -17.84 -1.68 14.23
C GLN A 69 -18.30 -1.27 12.83
N LYS A 70 -17.53 -0.39 12.16
CA LYS A 70 -17.80 0.01 10.78
C LYS A 70 -17.75 -1.17 9.82
N TYR A 71 -16.80 -2.09 9.98
CA TYR A 71 -16.77 -3.33 9.18
C TYR A 71 -18.00 -4.22 9.45
N GLY A 72 -18.42 -4.34 10.71
CA GLY A 72 -19.65 -5.06 11.05
C GLY A 72 -20.89 -4.48 10.36
N TYR A 73 -21.00 -3.15 10.33
CA TYR A 73 -22.07 -2.45 9.63
C TYR A 73 -22.02 -2.63 8.10
N LEU A 74 -20.83 -2.51 7.50
CA LEU A 74 -20.67 -2.73 6.05
C LEU A 74 -21.01 -4.17 5.66
N TYR A 75 -20.63 -5.14 6.49
CA TYR A 75 -20.99 -6.53 6.24
C TYR A 75 -22.51 -6.73 6.29
N ASP A 76 -23.22 -6.12 7.24
CA ASP A 76 -24.69 -6.19 7.33
C ASP A 76 -25.41 -5.69 6.07
N LEU A 77 -24.83 -4.70 5.38
CA LEU A 77 -25.36 -4.15 4.14
C LEU A 77 -24.96 -4.97 2.90
N SER A 78 -23.93 -5.81 3.02
CA SER A 78 -23.29 -6.48 1.89
C SER A 78 -24.14 -7.55 1.21
N ARG A 79 -25.09 -8.15 1.94
CA ARG A 79 -25.80 -9.37 1.50
C ARG A 79 -24.86 -10.52 1.10
N SER A 80 -23.61 -10.50 1.56
CA SER A 80 -22.55 -11.40 1.09
C SER A 80 -22.39 -11.38 -0.43
N GLU A 81 -22.63 -10.24 -1.08
CA GLU A 81 -22.33 -10.09 -2.50
C GLU A 81 -20.82 -10.00 -2.71
N ARG A 82 -20.33 -10.72 -3.73
CA ARG A 82 -18.91 -10.81 -4.05
C ARG A 82 -18.23 -9.44 -4.11
N ASP A 83 -18.80 -8.48 -4.85
CA ASP A 83 -18.18 -7.17 -5.05
C ASP A 83 -18.11 -6.36 -3.75
N GLN A 84 -19.16 -6.43 -2.92
CA GLN A 84 -19.21 -5.73 -1.63
C GLN A 84 -18.23 -6.35 -0.62
N ILE A 85 -18.16 -7.69 -0.56
CA ILE A 85 -17.20 -8.40 0.29
C ILE A 85 -15.78 -8.14 -0.17
N HIS A 86 -15.52 -8.17 -1.48
CA HIS A 86 -14.22 -7.83 -2.05
C HIS A 86 -13.82 -6.38 -1.71
N GLU A 87 -14.72 -5.41 -1.88
CA GLU A 87 -14.44 -4.02 -1.54
C GLU A 87 -14.14 -3.82 -0.05
N GLN A 88 -14.91 -4.47 0.82
CA GLN A 88 -14.68 -4.44 2.26
C GLN A 88 -13.36 -5.13 2.64
N ALA A 89 -13.06 -6.31 2.08
CA ALA A 89 -11.82 -7.03 2.31
C ALA A 89 -10.59 -6.21 1.88
N VAL A 90 -10.67 -5.54 0.73
CA VAL A 90 -9.62 -4.62 0.26
C VAL A 90 -9.49 -3.42 1.19
N THR A 91 -10.59 -2.90 1.72
CA THR A 91 -10.56 -1.79 2.69
C THR A 91 -9.91 -2.21 4.00
N MET A 92 -10.30 -3.35 4.56
CA MET A 92 -9.67 -3.94 5.75
C MET A 92 -8.17 -4.17 5.53
N CYS A 93 -7.81 -4.65 4.34
CA CYS A 93 -6.42 -4.81 3.92
C CYS A 93 -5.70 -3.45 3.93
N ILE A 94 -6.21 -2.42 3.25
CA ILE A 94 -5.59 -1.08 3.24
C ILE A 94 -5.48 -0.46 4.65
N ASP A 95 -6.44 -0.73 5.52
CA ASP A 95 -6.47 -0.24 6.89
C ASP A 95 -5.51 -0.98 7.84
N GLY A 96 -4.84 -2.03 7.38
CA GLY A 96 -3.84 -2.76 8.17
C GLY A 96 -4.42 -3.83 9.07
N GLN A 97 -5.61 -4.35 8.76
CA GLN A 97 -6.19 -5.45 9.52
C GLN A 97 -5.42 -6.77 9.25
N PRO A 98 -5.33 -7.66 10.25
CA PRO A 98 -4.73 -8.98 10.10
C PRO A 98 -5.36 -9.81 8.96
N LEU A 99 -4.58 -10.65 8.28
CA LEU A 99 -5.08 -11.47 7.17
C LEU A 99 -6.06 -12.54 7.62
N ASP A 100 -5.88 -13.11 8.80
CA ASP A 100 -6.84 -14.05 9.39
C ASP A 100 -8.21 -13.39 9.54
N MET A 101 -8.25 -12.09 9.88
CA MET A 101 -9.49 -11.32 9.95
C MET A 101 -10.13 -11.13 8.56
N ILE A 102 -9.32 -10.86 7.53
CA ILE A 102 -9.78 -10.72 6.15
C ILE A 102 -10.25 -12.07 5.59
N GLN A 103 -9.55 -13.15 5.93
CA GLN A 103 -9.91 -14.51 5.58
C GLN A 103 -11.22 -14.91 6.24
N GLN A 104 -11.41 -14.63 7.53
CA GLN A 104 -12.68 -14.87 8.23
C GLN A 104 -13.83 -14.10 7.59
N LEU A 105 -13.62 -12.87 7.10
CA LEU A 105 -14.65 -12.14 6.35
C LEU A 105 -15.08 -12.90 5.09
N ILE A 106 -14.11 -13.41 4.32
CA ILE A 106 -14.36 -14.16 3.09
C ILE A 106 -15.07 -15.48 3.41
N GLU A 107 -14.61 -16.21 4.43
CA GLU A 107 -15.17 -17.52 4.83
C GLU A 107 -16.58 -17.42 5.40
N VAL A 108 -16.90 -16.34 6.10
CA VAL A 108 -18.23 -16.12 6.69
C VAL A 108 -19.25 -15.66 5.65
N ALA A 109 -18.81 -15.12 4.51
CA ALA A 109 -19.72 -14.73 3.43
C ALA A 109 -20.38 -15.95 2.77
N VAL A 110 -21.63 -15.79 2.33
CA VAL A 110 -22.40 -16.84 1.69
C VAL A 110 -21.86 -17.15 0.29
N GLY A 111 -21.53 -18.43 0.07
CA GLY A 111 -21.18 -18.99 -1.24
C GLY A 111 -19.69 -18.94 -1.56
N ASP A 112 -19.31 -19.61 -2.65
CA ASP A 112 -17.93 -19.51 -3.16
C ASP A 112 -17.77 -18.19 -3.93
N LEU A 113 -17.10 -17.24 -3.29
CA LEU A 113 -16.86 -15.92 -3.87
C LEU A 113 -15.69 -15.92 -4.87
N CYS A 114 -14.96 -17.02 -5.00
CA CYS A 114 -13.70 -17.12 -5.74
C CYS A 114 -12.74 -15.96 -5.39
N LEU A 115 -12.61 -15.66 -4.09
CA LEU A 115 -11.73 -14.63 -3.56
C LEU A 115 -10.61 -15.29 -2.75
N SER A 116 -9.36 -15.01 -3.11
CA SER A 116 -8.21 -15.37 -2.28
C SER A 116 -7.67 -14.16 -1.54
N THR A 117 -7.09 -14.38 -0.36
CA THR A 117 -6.38 -13.33 0.39
C THR A 117 -5.25 -12.73 -0.46
N LYS A 118 -4.57 -13.53 -1.29
CA LYS A 118 -3.55 -13.05 -2.24
C LYS A 118 -4.12 -12.03 -3.23
N ASP A 119 -5.30 -12.28 -3.80
CA ASP A 119 -5.96 -11.35 -4.72
C ASP A 119 -6.33 -10.05 -4.03
N ILE A 120 -6.86 -10.13 -2.79
CA ILE A 120 -7.19 -8.94 -1.98
C ILE A 120 -5.94 -8.08 -1.74
N VAL A 121 -4.83 -8.70 -1.36
CA VAL A 121 -3.55 -7.99 -1.13
C VAL A 121 -3.05 -7.34 -2.42
N GLN A 122 -3.10 -8.05 -3.55
CA GLN A 122 -2.71 -7.50 -4.83
C GLN A 122 -3.58 -6.29 -5.22
N CYS A 123 -4.91 -6.39 -5.04
CA CYS A 123 -5.85 -5.31 -5.29
C CYS A 123 -5.61 -4.10 -4.37
N ALA A 124 -5.32 -4.33 -3.09
CA ALA A 124 -4.97 -3.27 -2.16
C ALA A 124 -3.71 -2.52 -2.59
N ILE A 125 -2.64 -3.24 -2.96
CA ILE A 125 -1.39 -2.65 -3.45
C ILE A 125 -1.66 -1.80 -4.71
N LYS A 126 -2.40 -2.34 -5.68
CA LYS A 126 -2.79 -1.61 -6.91
C LYS A 126 -3.58 -0.34 -6.59
N LYS A 127 -4.58 -0.40 -5.69
CA LYS A 127 -5.36 0.77 -5.29
C LYS A 127 -4.49 1.83 -4.62
N ILE A 128 -3.57 1.44 -3.75
CA ILE A 128 -2.67 2.37 -3.06
C ILE A 128 -1.74 3.06 -4.06
N ILE A 129 -1.17 2.31 -5.01
CA ILE A 129 -0.34 2.84 -6.10
C ILE A 129 -1.12 3.88 -6.93
N LEU A 130 -2.36 3.58 -7.30
CA LEU A 130 -3.20 4.47 -8.11
C LEU A 130 -3.58 5.79 -7.41
N VAL A 131 -3.69 5.77 -6.08
CA VAL A 131 -3.96 6.98 -5.28
C VAL A 131 -2.69 7.82 -5.07
N CYS A 132 -1.51 7.24 -5.33
CA CYS A 132 -0.20 7.82 -5.05
C CYS A 132 0.29 8.99 -5.95
N PRO A 133 -0.25 9.34 -7.14
CA PRO A 133 0.41 10.37 -7.95
C PRO A 133 0.13 11.83 -7.57
N ASP A 134 -1.11 12.28 -7.30
CA ASP A 134 -1.38 13.73 -7.46
C ASP A 134 -2.26 14.46 -6.41
N LYS A 135 -2.99 13.77 -5.52
CA LYS A 135 -3.92 14.47 -4.58
C LYS A 135 -3.55 14.44 -3.11
N LEU A 136 -2.55 13.63 -2.72
CA LEU A 136 -2.15 13.47 -1.33
C LEU A 136 -1.12 14.50 -0.86
N LEU A 137 -0.37 15.12 -1.79
CA LEU A 137 0.73 16.04 -1.48
C LEU A 137 0.26 17.45 -1.11
N THR A 138 -0.93 17.89 -1.57
CA THR A 138 -1.47 19.24 -1.32
C THR A 138 -2.49 19.29 -0.18
N ALA A 139 -3.23 18.21 0.09
CA ALA A 139 -4.31 18.22 1.09
C ALA A 139 -3.87 17.79 2.50
N LEU A 140 -2.73 17.12 2.65
CA LEU A 140 -2.36 16.45 3.90
C LEU A 140 -0.97 16.88 4.39
N LYS A 141 -0.94 18.01 5.11
CA LYS A 141 0.17 18.38 6.03
C LYS A 141 0.37 17.37 7.17
N ILE A 142 -0.39 16.28 7.22
CA ILE A 142 -0.32 15.19 8.18
C ILE A 142 -0.56 13.88 7.41
N HIS A 143 0.31 12.87 7.57
CA HIS A 143 0.08 11.45 7.21
C HIS A 143 0.39 10.88 5.80
N VAL A 144 1.24 11.50 4.97
CA VAL A 144 1.86 10.73 3.84
C VAL A 144 2.72 9.57 4.37
N GLY A 145 3.32 9.74 5.55
CA GLY A 145 4.02 8.67 6.25
C GLY A 145 3.11 7.50 6.62
N ASN A 146 1.88 7.77 7.05
CA ASN A 146 1.03 6.73 7.64
C ASN A 146 0.29 5.87 6.61
N ILE A 147 0.06 6.36 5.39
CA ILE A 147 -0.52 5.52 4.32
C ILE A 147 0.55 4.62 3.70
N LEU A 148 1.77 5.11 3.47
CA LEU A 148 2.89 4.24 3.06
C LEU A 148 3.30 3.25 4.16
N ILE A 149 3.26 3.66 5.44
CA ILE A 149 3.48 2.76 6.58
C ILE A 149 2.32 1.78 6.76
N ARG A 150 1.06 2.15 6.48
CA ARG A 150 -0.10 1.23 6.48
C ARG A 150 -0.01 0.23 5.33
N MET A 151 0.19 0.70 4.11
CA MET A 151 0.53 -0.10 2.91
C MET A 151 1.63 -1.11 3.23
N PHE A 152 2.65 -0.65 3.94
CA PHE A 152 3.78 -1.47 4.27
C PHE A 152 3.56 -2.40 5.45
N ASN A 153 2.83 -2.02 6.49
CA ASN A 153 2.47 -2.94 7.57
C ASN A 153 1.64 -4.09 7.02
N VAL A 154 0.76 -3.83 6.07
CA VAL A 154 0.01 -4.85 5.34
C VAL A 154 0.98 -5.76 4.58
N VAL A 155 1.82 -5.20 3.72
CA VAL A 155 2.80 -5.98 2.95
C VAL A 155 3.79 -6.78 3.83
N LEU A 156 4.30 -6.18 4.90
CA LEU A 156 5.29 -6.75 5.81
C LEU A 156 4.67 -7.81 6.75
N PHE A 157 3.45 -7.58 7.23
CA PHE A 157 2.67 -8.56 7.98
C PHE A 157 2.36 -9.78 7.10
N ASN A 158 1.93 -9.54 5.87
CA ASN A 158 1.57 -10.61 4.91
C ASN A 158 2.79 -11.41 4.43
N TYR A 159 3.95 -10.76 4.28
CA TYR A 159 5.22 -11.45 4.02
C TYR A 159 5.64 -12.34 5.19
N ARG A 160 5.49 -11.86 6.45
CA ARG A 160 5.77 -12.67 7.64
C ARG A 160 4.84 -13.87 7.79
N GLU A 161 3.58 -13.73 7.39
CA GLU A 161 2.61 -14.83 7.36
C GLU A 161 2.74 -15.75 6.13
N LYS A 162 3.73 -15.51 5.25
CA LYS A 162 4.04 -16.31 4.04
C LYS A 162 2.89 -16.43 3.03
N VAL A 163 1.92 -15.50 3.07
CA VAL A 163 0.80 -15.48 2.11
C VAL A 163 1.25 -14.98 0.74
N VAL A 164 2.31 -14.16 0.69
CA VAL A 164 2.87 -13.57 -0.52
C VAL A 164 4.38 -13.73 -0.53
N SER A 165 4.95 -14.12 -1.69
CA SER A 165 6.39 -14.25 -1.86
C SER A 165 7.09 -12.90 -2.09
N SER A 166 8.42 -12.86 -1.93
CA SER A 166 9.20 -11.69 -2.31
C SER A 166 9.04 -11.34 -3.80
N ASP A 167 9.01 -12.37 -4.66
CA ASP A 167 8.89 -12.19 -6.11
C ASP A 167 7.54 -11.58 -6.49
N ASP A 168 6.44 -12.05 -5.88
CA ASP A 168 5.10 -11.48 -6.07
C ASP A 168 5.08 -9.97 -5.71
N LEU A 169 5.65 -9.61 -4.55
CA LEU A 169 5.69 -8.21 -4.10
C LEU A 169 6.51 -7.33 -5.03
N LEU A 170 7.68 -7.82 -5.46
CA LEU A 170 8.54 -7.11 -6.41
C LEU A 170 7.84 -6.93 -7.75
N GLU A 171 7.16 -7.96 -8.26
CA GLU A 171 6.38 -7.89 -9.50
C GLU A 171 5.31 -6.80 -9.42
N TRP A 172 4.56 -6.73 -8.31
CA TRP A 172 3.47 -5.77 -8.15
C TRP A 172 3.95 -4.34 -7.93
N LEU A 173 5.14 -4.15 -7.33
CA LEU A 173 5.74 -2.84 -7.08
C LEU A 173 6.58 -2.31 -8.25
N ARG A 174 7.02 -3.19 -9.16
CA ARG A 174 7.89 -2.83 -10.29
C ARG A 174 7.32 -1.69 -11.15
N PRO A 175 6.00 -1.65 -11.51
CA PRO A 175 5.45 -0.53 -12.27
C PRO A 175 5.56 0.81 -11.52
N PHE A 176 5.33 0.82 -10.21
CA PHE A 176 5.44 2.04 -9.40
C PHE A 176 6.89 2.51 -9.22
N CYS A 177 7.81 1.58 -8.97
CA CYS A 177 9.23 1.92 -8.77
C CYS A 177 9.90 2.36 -10.08
N GLY A 178 9.49 1.80 -11.22
CA GLY A 178 10.04 2.09 -12.54
C GLY A 178 9.41 3.27 -13.29
N ASP A 179 8.33 3.86 -12.76
CA ASP A 179 7.64 4.98 -13.41
C ASP A 179 8.33 6.32 -13.11
N ASP A 180 8.97 6.89 -14.12
CA ASP A 180 9.68 8.16 -14.03
C ASP A 180 8.78 9.39 -13.94
N SER A 181 7.48 9.24 -14.25
CA SER A 181 6.50 10.32 -14.05
C SER A 181 6.17 10.54 -12.57
N LEU A 182 6.44 9.56 -11.70
CA LEU A 182 6.14 9.62 -10.28
C LEU A 182 7.23 10.34 -9.47
N PRO A 183 6.87 11.04 -8.38
CA PRO A 183 7.86 11.69 -7.51
C PRO A 183 8.90 10.71 -6.97
N VAL A 184 10.17 11.13 -6.98
CA VAL A 184 11.32 10.29 -6.57
C VAL A 184 11.26 9.88 -5.09
N LYS A 185 10.74 10.76 -4.22
CA LYS A 185 10.74 10.56 -2.77
C LYS A 185 9.85 9.38 -2.30
N PRO A 186 8.59 9.23 -2.74
CA PRO A 186 7.79 8.01 -2.54
C PRO A 186 8.48 6.74 -3.03
N ARG A 187 9.08 6.77 -4.23
CA ARG A 187 9.79 5.62 -4.83
C ARG A 187 10.97 5.17 -3.96
N ILE A 188 11.83 6.10 -3.53
CA ILE A 188 12.94 5.81 -2.60
C ILE A 188 12.42 5.22 -1.29
N LYS A 189 11.33 5.78 -0.76
CA LYS A 189 10.79 5.33 0.54
C LYS A 189 10.30 3.88 0.47
N VAL A 190 9.61 3.49 -0.61
CA VAL A 190 9.22 2.09 -0.86
C VAL A 190 10.44 1.19 -0.96
N LEU A 191 11.46 1.59 -1.73
CA LEU A 191 12.67 0.79 -1.89
C LEU A 191 13.42 0.58 -0.55
N GLN A 192 13.55 1.61 0.30
CA GLN A 192 14.15 1.52 1.65
C GLN A 192 13.44 0.55 2.57
N ILE A 193 12.15 0.50 2.40
CA ILE A 193 11.21 -0.30 3.15
C ILE A 193 11.36 -1.77 2.74
N LEU A 194 11.47 -2.07 1.44
CA LEU A 194 11.78 -3.42 0.95
C LEU A 194 13.15 -3.92 1.46
N GLU A 195 14.17 -3.07 1.46
CA GLU A 195 15.49 -3.39 2.04
C GLU A 195 15.43 -3.78 3.52
N GLN A 196 14.52 -3.19 4.29
CA GLN A 196 14.32 -3.54 5.70
C GLN A 196 13.46 -4.80 5.90
N ALA A 197 12.59 -5.09 4.93
CA ALA A 197 11.67 -6.23 4.98
C ALA A 197 12.33 -7.54 4.55
N PHE A 198 13.19 -7.45 3.54
CA PHE A 198 13.86 -8.59 2.93
C PHE A 198 15.30 -8.67 3.41
N HIS A 199 15.77 -9.90 3.61
CA HIS A 199 17.20 -10.14 3.70
C HIS A 199 17.74 -10.16 2.27
N LEU A 200 18.01 -8.98 1.72
CA LEU A 200 18.55 -8.85 0.38
C LEU A 200 19.95 -9.48 0.32
N SER A 201 20.26 -10.13 -0.80
CA SER A 201 21.65 -10.49 -1.08
C SER A 201 22.50 -9.23 -1.22
N ASP A 202 23.82 -9.37 -1.11
CA ASP A 202 24.73 -8.24 -1.32
C ASP A 202 24.56 -7.63 -2.72
N GLU A 203 24.29 -8.46 -3.73
CA GLU A 203 24.07 -8.00 -5.10
C GLU A 203 22.73 -7.27 -5.28
N ASP A 204 21.65 -7.76 -4.67
CA ASP A 204 20.36 -7.06 -4.69
C ASP A 204 20.44 -5.74 -3.93
N SER A 205 21.21 -5.68 -2.85
CA SER A 205 21.47 -4.47 -2.08
C SER A 205 22.21 -3.42 -2.91
N LYS A 206 23.28 -3.81 -3.62
CA LYS A 206 24.00 -2.92 -4.55
C LYS A 206 23.09 -2.43 -5.68
N LEU A 207 22.29 -3.31 -6.26
CA LEU A 207 21.34 -2.99 -7.32
C LEU A 207 20.26 -2.01 -6.84
N LEU A 208 19.81 -2.15 -5.59
CA LEU A 208 18.85 -1.24 -4.99
C LEU A 208 19.43 0.16 -4.78
N VAL A 209 20.68 0.23 -4.30
CA VAL A 209 21.44 1.48 -4.17
C VAL A 209 21.61 2.14 -5.55
N TYR A 210 21.87 1.35 -6.59
CA TYR A 210 21.90 1.80 -7.98
C TYR A 210 20.59 2.43 -8.44
N PHE A 211 19.47 1.74 -8.31
CA PHE A 211 18.18 2.27 -8.75
C PHE A 211 17.77 3.55 -8.01
N ARG A 212 18.02 3.63 -6.70
CA ARG A 212 17.74 4.86 -5.94
C ARG A 212 18.65 6.01 -6.38
N THR A 213 19.91 5.73 -6.66
CA THR A 213 20.86 6.72 -7.20
C THR A 213 20.36 7.25 -8.54
N GLN A 214 20.04 6.35 -9.46
CA GLN A 214 19.57 6.70 -10.79
C GLN A 214 18.27 7.51 -10.74
N ALA A 215 17.32 7.14 -9.86
CA ALA A 215 16.07 7.88 -9.69
C ALA A 215 16.29 9.32 -9.25
N VAL A 216 17.31 9.59 -8.41
CA VAL A 216 17.66 10.96 -8.01
C VAL A 216 18.38 11.71 -9.13
N LEU A 217 19.32 11.05 -9.81
CA LEU A 217 20.14 11.67 -10.84
C LEU A 217 19.34 12.04 -12.08
N ARG A 218 18.39 11.21 -12.52
CA ARG A 218 17.56 11.50 -13.72
C ARG A 218 16.84 12.85 -13.65
N VAL A 219 16.55 13.35 -12.45
CA VAL A 219 15.81 14.62 -12.28
C VAL A 219 16.72 15.85 -12.32
N CYS A 220 17.87 15.81 -11.67
CA CYS A 220 18.76 16.98 -11.54
C CYS A 220 20.04 16.92 -12.40
N TRP A 221 20.49 15.72 -12.75
CA TRP A 221 21.70 15.47 -13.52
C TRP A 221 21.49 14.35 -14.55
N PRO A 222 20.57 14.53 -15.52
CA PRO A 222 20.23 13.49 -16.50
C PRO A 222 21.42 13.04 -17.35
N GLU A 223 22.40 13.92 -17.57
CA GLU A 223 23.62 13.63 -18.33
C GLU A 223 24.66 12.82 -17.54
N THR A 224 24.49 12.69 -16.22
CA THR A 224 25.42 11.92 -15.39
C THR A 224 25.13 10.43 -15.53
N LYS A 225 25.95 9.75 -16.31
CA LYS A 225 25.96 8.29 -16.38
C LYS A 225 26.68 7.74 -15.15
N VAL A 226 26.00 6.86 -14.43
CA VAL A 226 26.52 6.14 -13.26
C VAL A 226 26.30 4.67 -13.53
N GLU A 227 27.29 3.85 -13.25
CA GLU A 227 27.24 2.40 -13.26
C GLU A 227 27.23 1.85 -11.83
N ILE A 228 26.94 0.55 -11.65
CA ILE A 228 26.95 -0.10 -10.34
C ILE A 228 28.35 0.00 -9.70
N THR A 229 29.39 -0.11 -10.52
CA THR A 229 30.80 0.01 -10.11
C THR A 229 31.15 1.39 -9.55
N ASP A 230 30.40 2.45 -9.88
CA ASP A 230 30.64 3.82 -9.39
C ASP A 230 30.04 4.07 -7.99
N ILE A 231 29.29 3.11 -7.45
CA ILE A 231 28.55 3.27 -6.18
C ILE A 231 28.63 2.03 -5.28
N GLU A 232 29.38 1.00 -5.68
CA GLU A 232 29.50 -0.26 -4.94
C GLU A 232 30.16 -0.08 -3.57
N SER A 233 31.05 0.91 -3.42
CA SER A 233 31.77 1.20 -2.19
C SER A 233 31.34 2.55 -1.60
N GLU A 234 31.64 2.75 -0.32
CA GLU A 234 31.39 4.03 0.32
C GLU A 234 32.24 5.17 -0.27
N GLU A 235 33.50 4.89 -0.57
CA GLU A 235 34.45 5.84 -1.14
C GLU A 235 33.96 6.35 -2.49
N LYS A 236 33.50 5.44 -3.38
CA LYS A 236 33.01 5.82 -4.70
C LYS A 236 31.72 6.63 -4.64
N ARG A 237 30.81 6.27 -3.72
CA ARG A 237 29.60 7.08 -3.44
C ARG A 237 29.98 8.48 -2.95
N TYR A 238 30.99 8.59 -2.10
CA TYR A 238 31.50 9.86 -1.62
C TYR A 238 32.12 10.71 -2.75
N GLU A 239 32.94 10.11 -3.61
CA GLU A 239 33.50 10.79 -4.80
C GLU A 239 32.41 11.31 -5.74
N LEU A 240 31.40 10.50 -6.01
CA LEU A 240 30.22 10.91 -6.79
C LEU A 240 29.51 12.08 -6.12
N PHE A 241 29.28 12.03 -4.81
CA PHE A 241 28.65 13.11 -4.06
C PHE A 241 29.43 14.43 -4.19
N LEU A 242 30.76 14.39 -4.04
CA LEU A 242 31.60 15.58 -4.19
C LEU A 242 31.52 16.15 -5.60
N ARG A 243 31.59 15.30 -6.64
CA ARG A 243 31.46 15.73 -8.04
C ARG A 243 30.12 16.43 -8.32
N LEU A 244 29.04 15.90 -7.77
CA LEU A 244 27.70 16.49 -7.90
C LEU A 244 27.58 17.79 -7.11
N LEU A 245 28.14 17.85 -5.90
CA LEU A 245 28.22 19.07 -5.10
C LEU A 245 29.09 20.14 -5.78
N GLU A 246 30.12 19.73 -6.51
CA GLU A 246 30.99 20.63 -7.27
C GLU A 246 30.25 21.31 -8.42
N SER A 247 29.48 20.53 -9.17
CA SER A 247 28.66 20.99 -10.30
C SER A 247 27.30 21.60 -9.92
N SER A 248 26.94 21.61 -8.64
CA SER A 248 25.67 22.16 -8.13
C SER A 248 25.71 23.68 -7.99
N HIS A 249 24.71 24.36 -8.56
CA HIS A 249 24.60 25.82 -8.52
C HIS A 249 23.18 26.31 -8.20
N LYS A 250 22.16 25.48 -8.42
CA LYS A 250 20.76 25.86 -8.23
C LYS A 250 20.22 25.31 -6.89
N PRO A 251 19.24 25.99 -6.26
CA PRO A 251 18.57 25.47 -5.07
C PRO A 251 18.02 24.04 -5.21
N CYS A 252 17.51 23.68 -6.38
CA CYS A 252 16.98 22.33 -6.66
C CYS A 252 18.07 21.26 -6.56
N ASP A 253 19.30 21.56 -6.99
CA ASP A 253 20.42 20.62 -6.99
C ASP A 253 20.74 20.18 -5.56
N PHE A 254 20.80 21.13 -4.64
CA PHE A 254 21.06 20.83 -3.22
C PHE A 254 19.94 20.02 -2.56
N GLN A 255 18.68 20.20 -2.97
CA GLN A 255 17.59 19.35 -2.49
C GLN A 255 17.76 17.91 -2.97
N HIS A 256 18.23 17.72 -4.20
CA HIS A 256 18.49 16.39 -4.76
C HIS A 256 19.75 15.75 -4.17
N LEU A 257 20.77 16.52 -3.80
CA LEU A 257 21.90 16.01 -3.00
C LEU A 257 21.42 15.45 -1.65
N VAL A 258 20.46 16.10 -0.99
CA VAL A 258 19.87 15.57 0.25
C VAL A 258 19.10 14.29 -0.01
N LEU A 259 18.33 14.22 -1.11
CA LEU A 259 17.61 13.00 -1.51
C LEU A 259 18.59 11.85 -1.82
N LEU A 260 19.74 12.15 -2.43
CA LEU A 260 20.78 11.17 -2.72
C LEU A 260 21.38 10.58 -1.43
N LEU A 261 21.68 11.44 -0.46
CA LEU A 261 22.15 10.98 0.86
C LEU A 261 21.10 10.13 1.58
N GLN A 262 19.81 10.45 1.41
CA GLN A 262 18.72 9.63 1.92
C GLN A 262 18.62 8.29 1.20
N ALA A 263 18.82 8.25 -0.12
CA ALA A 263 18.78 7.05 -0.94
C ALA A 263 19.85 6.01 -0.57
N TRP A 264 21.03 6.47 -0.15
CA TRP A 264 22.18 5.61 0.15
C TRP A 264 22.20 5.06 1.59
N PRO A 265 22.84 3.89 1.80
CA PRO A 265 23.25 3.43 3.13
C PRO A 265 24.00 4.52 3.89
N PRO A 266 23.96 4.51 5.23
CA PRO A 266 24.80 5.39 6.05
C PRO A 266 26.26 5.31 5.59
N MET A 267 26.90 6.48 5.41
CA MET A 267 28.31 6.58 5.03
C MET A 267 29.07 7.17 6.20
N GLU A 268 30.06 6.45 6.71
CA GLU A 268 30.93 6.87 7.80
C GLU A 268 31.80 8.07 7.44
N MET A 269 32.31 8.15 6.21
CA MET A 269 33.12 9.27 5.71
C MET A 269 32.39 10.61 5.79
N ILE A 270 31.07 10.65 5.54
CA ILE A 270 30.28 11.88 5.68
C ILE A 270 29.97 12.19 7.15
N LEU A 271 29.87 11.17 7.99
CA LEU A 271 29.67 11.34 9.44
C LEU A 271 30.96 11.81 10.15
N ASN A 272 32.12 11.43 9.61
CA ASN A 272 33.46 11.77 10.08
C ASN A 272 33.99 13.06 9.47
N LEU A 273 33.48 13.49 8.31
CA LEU A 273 33.77 14.80 7.77
C LEU A 273 33.25 15.85 8.76
N ASP A 274 34.11 16.78 9.14
CA ASP A 274 33.74 17.85 10.06
C ASP A 274 32.49 18.52 9.51
N LEU A 275 31.39 18.44 10.27
CA LEU A 275 30.08 18.99 9.92
C LEU A 275 30.24 20.45 9.46
N HIS A 276 31.24 21.13 10.03
CA HIS A 276 31.65 22.47 9.67
C HIS A 276 32.14 22.60 8.22
N ILE A 277 32.95 21.67 7.70
CA ILE A 277 33.48 21.71 6.32
C ILE A 277 32.37 21.48 5.29
N LEU A 278 31.51 20.49 5.51
CA LEU A 278 30.38 20.23 4.62
C LEU A 278 29.39 21.41 4.62
N LEU A 279 29.10 21.94 5.81
CA LEU A 279 28.26 23.13 5.95
C LEU A 279 28.91 24.36 5.31
N LEU A 280 30.23 24.55 5.42
CA LEU A 280 30.97 25.65 4.80
C LEU A 280 30.98 25.54 3.27
N ALA A 281 31.15 24.34 2.71
CA ALA A 281 31.07 24.10 1.27
C ALA A 281 29.67 24.44 0.72
N ILE A 282 28.63 24.00 1.43
CA ILE A 282 27.23 24.35 1.13
C ILE A 282 27.00 25.85 1.34
N HIS A 283 27.58 26.45 2.38
CA HIS A 283 27.42 27.87 2.71
C HIS A 283 28.06 28.78 1.65
N ARG A 284 29.22 28.39 1.11
CA ARG A 284 29.92 29.11 0.03
C ARG A 284 29.14 29.07 -1.28
N LYS A 285 28.48 27.96 -1.60
CA LYS A 285 27.75 27.79 -2.87
C LYS A 285 26.26 28.12 -2.82
N SER A 286 25.66 28.21 -1.63
CA SER A 286 24.22 28.44 -1.45
C SER A 286 23.87 29.86 -1.01
N THR A 287 22.88 30.46 -1.65
CA THR A 287 22.35 31.79 -1.28
C THR A 287 21.69 31.77 0.10
N LYS A 288 21.69 32.90 0.83
CA LYS A 288 21.10 33.02 2.20
C LYS A 288 19.69 32.43 2.31
N LYS A 289 18.87 32.52 1.25
CA LYS A 289 17.47 32.03 1.20
C LYS A 289 17.38 30.50 1.12
N ASN A 290 18.36 29.84 0.50
CA ASN A 290 18.37 28.40 0.24
C ASN A 290 19.00 27.60 1.39
N ARG A 291 19.84 28.24 2.21
CA ARG A 291 20.56 27.59 3.33
C ARG A 291 19.62 26.88 4.32
N LYS A 292 18.46 27.46 4.64
CA LYS A 292 17.48 26.82 5.55
C LYS A 292 16.89 25.52 4.96
N PHE A 293 16.76 25.44 3.64
CA PHE A 293 16.20 24.27 2.96
C PHE A 293 17.21 23.13 2.73
N ILE A 294 18.49 23.38 3.01
CA ILE A 294 19.58 22.42 2.78
C ILE A 294 20.16 21.98 4.12
N ILE A 295 20.51 22.95 4.98
CA ILE A 295 21.20 22.71 6.25
C ILE A 295 20.30 21.92 7.22
N PHE A 296 19.02 22.30 7.38
CA PHE A 296 18.11 21.60 8.30
C PHE A 296 17.82 20.16 7.87
N PRO A 297 17.52 19.86 6.59
CA PRO A 297 17.36 18.48 6.14
C PRO A 297 18.64 17.64 6.26
N LEU A 298 19.82 18.19 5.95
CA LEU A 298 21.10 17.51 6.14
C LEU A 298 21.36 17.19 7.63
N LEU A 299 21.20 18.18 8.51
CA LEU A 299 21.28 17.98 9.95
C LEU A 299 20.31 16.91 10.42
N LYS A 300 19.08 16.90 9.90
CA LYS A 300 18.07 15.88 10.25
C LYS A 300 18.47 14.49 9.77
N VAL A 301 19.02 14.35 8.56
CA VAL A 301 19.53 13.06 8.05
C VAL A 301 20.69 12.57 8.90
N MET A 302 21.61 13.45 9.29
CA MET A 302 22.77 13.09 10.11
C MET A 302 22.40 12.79 11.57
N LEU A 303 21.50 13.57 12.18
CA LEU A 303 20.98 13.35 13.54
C LEU A 303 20.17 12.06 13.63
N TYR A 304 19.26 11.82 12.68
CA TYR A 304 18.47 10.59 12.63
C TYR A 304 19.36 9.35 12.52
N ARG A 305 20.46 9.43 11.75
CA ARG A 305 21.42 8.33 11.59
C ARG A 305 22.34 8.13 12.81
N LYS A 306 22.63 9.17 13.59
CA LYS A 306 23.33 9.03 14.88
C LYS A 306 22.45 8.36 15.94
N VAL A 307 21.16 8.68 15.98
CA VAL A 307 20.21 8.10 16.96
C VAL A 307 19.90 6.62 16.68
N LEU A 308 19.89 6.19 15.41
CA LEU A 308 19.70 4.77 15.04
C LEU A 308 20.92 3.86 15.30
N LYS A 309 22.08 4.43 15.63
CA LYS A 309 23.31 3.69 16.01
C LYS A 309 23.52 3.64 17.55
N ALA A 310 22.63 4.22 18.35
CA ALA A 310 22.64 4.21 19.82
C ALA A 310 21.48 3.37 20.35
#